data_AF-A0A257NXS7-F1
#
_entry.id   AF-A0A257NXS7-F1
#
_cell.length_a   1.000
_cell.length_b   1.000
_cell.length_c   1.000
_cell.angle_alpha   90.00
_cell.angle_beta   90.00
_cell.angle_gamma   90.00
#
_symmetry.space_group_name_H-M   'P 1'
#
loop_
_entity.id
_entity.type
_entity.pdbx_description
1 polymer ?
#
loop_
_entity_poly.entity_id
_entity_poly.type
_entity_poly.pdbx_seq_one_letter_code
_entity_poly.pdbx_strand_id
1 'polypeptide(L)'
;MAVAATAKKKPKDEKTVFVYDSKNKDGKLVKGEMSAHNEMVVRAEVRRLGLTVIRVKKKPKPLFANTGTINAKDISVFARQLATMMTAGLPIVQALDIIAQSAEKVAMQ
;
A
#
# COMPACT_ATOMS: atom_id res chain seq x y z
N MET A 1 -5.00 -45.79 -14.70
CA MET A 1 -4.35 -44.53 -15.09
C MET A 1 -5.41 -43.56 -15.59
N ALA A 2 -5.70 -42.50 -14.83
CA ALA A 2 -6.45 -41.34 -15.30
C ALA A 2 -6.19 -40.19 -14.31
N VAL A 3 -5.17 -39.40 -14.59
CA VAL A 3 -4.87 -38.16 -13.86
C VAL A 3 -5.78 -37.06 -14.41
N ALA A 4 -6.92 -36.85 -13.75
CA ALA A 4 -7.84 -35.77 -14.09
C ALA A 4 -7.24 -34.43 -13.65
N ALA A 5 -6.86 -33.62 -14.64
CA ALA A 5 -6.52 -32.22 -14.48
C ALA A 5 -7.74 -31.43 -13.99
N THR A 6 -7.61 -30.73 -12.86
CA THR A 6 -8.54 -29.67 -12.47
C THR A 6 -7.84 -28.33 -12.53
N ALA A 7 -8.12 -27.62 -13.63
CA ALA A 7 -7.91 -26.19 -13.78
C ALA A 7 -8.65 -25.42 -12.68
N LYS A 8 -7.96 -24.54 -11.95
CA LYS A 8 -8.59 -23.54 -11.09
C LYS A 8 -7.91 -22.17 -11.27
N LYS A 9 -8.66 -21.31 -11.98
CA LYS A 9 -8.78 -19.85 -11.84
C LYS A 9 -7.46 -19.03 -11.82
N LYS A 10 -7.18 -18.36 -12.95
CA LYS A 10 -6.35 -17.15 -13.01
C LYS A 10 -6.86 -16.11 -11.99
N PRO A 11 -6.08 -15.68 -11.00
CA PRO A 11 -6.37 -14.48 -10.23
C PRO A 11 -5.57 -13.31 -10.85
N LYS A 12 -6.32 -12.38 -11.44
CA LYS A 12 -6.11 -10.93 -11.51
C LYS A 12 -4.73 -10.44 -11.05
N ASP A 13 -4.02 -9.75 -11.96
CA ASP A 13 -2.72 -9.08 -11.77
C ASP A 13 -2.72 -8.06 -10.63
N GLU A 14 -2.74 -8.54 -9.39
CA GLU A 14 -2.52 -7.72 -8.20
C GLU A 14 -1.21 -8.18 -7.56
N LYS A 15 -0.13 -7.49 -7.95
CA LYS A 15 1.21 -7.72 -7.39
C LYS A 15 1.18 -7.36 -5.91
N THR A 16 1.13 -8.36 -5.04
CA THR A 16 1.24 -8.13 -3.59
C THR A 16 2.71 -8.14 -3.22
N VAL A 17 3.12 -7.24 -2.33
CA VAL A 17 4.49 -7.23 -1.80
C VAL A 17 4.62 -8.35 -0.77
N PHE A 18 5.58 -9.24 -0.96
CA PHE A 18 5.95 -10.29 -0.03
C PHE A 18 7.33 -9.99 0.55
N VAL A 19 7.49 -10.21 1.85
CA VAL A 19 8.80 -10.18 2.52
C VAL A 19 9.29 -11.62 2.62
N TYR A 20 10.54 -11.85 2.21
CA TYR A 20 11.15 -13.18 2.28
C TYR A 20 12.47 -13.14 3.07
N ASP A 21 12.64 -14.15 3.90
CA ASP A 21 13.91 -14.51 4.53
C ASP A 21 14.52 -15.64 3.69
N SER A 22 15.73 -15.41 3.17
CA SER A 22 16.48 -16.37 2.36
C SER A 22 17.87 -16.58 2.94
N LYS A 23 18.52 -17.70 2.60
CA LYS A 23 19.88 -18.03 3.01
C LYS A 23 20.76 -18.09 1.77
N ASN A 24 21.86 -17.36 1.77
CA ASN A 24 22.85 -17.46 0.70
C ASN A 24 23.65 -18.77 0.82
N LYS A 25 24.39 -19.15 -0.23
CA LYS A 25 25.28 -20.32 -0.24
C LYS A 25 26.30 -20.28 0.91
N ASP A 26 26.74 -19.08 1.29
CA ASP A 26 27.64 -18.83 2.44
C ASP A 26 26.96 -18.88 3.81
N GLY A 27 25.69 -19.30 3.86
CA GLY A 27 24.92 -19.45 5.08
C GLY A 27 24.39 -18.17 5.72
N LYS A 28 24.65 -17.00 5.12
CA LYS A 28 24.13 -15.71 5.60
C LYS A 28 22.64 -15.56 5.31
N LEU A 29 21.88 -15.05 6.28
CA LEU A 29 20.48 -14.70 6.08
C LEU A 29 20.37 -13.38 5.29
N VAL A 30 19.63 -13.41 4.20
CA VAL A 30 19.30 -12.29 3.33
C VAL A 30 17.80 -12.07 3.39
N LYS A 31 17.41 -10.91 3.90
CA LYS A 31 16.02 -10.46 3.91
C LYS A 31 15.79 -9.58 2.70
N GLY A 32 14.69 -9.80 1.99
CA GLY A 32 14.32 -9.01 0.83
C GLY A 32 12.82 -8.85 0.72
N GLU A 33 12.41 -7.88 -0.08
CA GLU A 33 11.02 -7.68 -0.45
C GLU A 33 10.87 -7.91 -1.94
N MET A 34 9.84 -8.65 -2.35
CA MET A 34 9.53 -8.82 -3.76
C MET A 34 8.03 -8.81 -4.00
N SER A 35 7.65 -8.11 -5.06
CA SER A 35 6.27 -8.04 -5.53
C SER A 35 5.99 -9.24 -6.43
N ALA A 36 4.98 -10.04 -6.07
CA ALA A 36 4.60 -11.21 -6.85
C ALA A 36 3.09 -11.47 -6.77
N HIS A 37 2.59 -12.31 -7.66
CA HIS A 37 1.17 -12.72 -7.65
C HIS A 37 0.88 -13.76 -6.56
N ASN A 38 1.88 -14.57 -6.17
CA ASN A 38 1.71 -15.61 -5.17
C ASN A 38 3.04 -15.94 -4.46
N GLU A 39 2.96 -16.51 -3.26
CA GLU A 39 4.13 -16.90 -2.45
C GLU A 39 5.04 -17.89 -3.20
N MET A 40 4.46 -18.79 -4.00
CA MET A 40 5.19 -19.74 -4.84
C MET A 40 6.09 -19.04 -5.87
N VAL A 41 5.62 -17.94 -6.46
CA VAL A 41 6.40 -17.15 -7.43
C VAL A 41 7.59 -16.51 -6.72
N VAL A 42 7.38 -16.01 -5.50
CA VAL A 42 8.47 -15.48 -4.66
C VAL A 42 9.51 -16.54 -4.37
N ARG A 43 9.08 -17.73 -3.98
CA ARG A 43 9.97 -18.85 -3.68
C ARG A 43 10.77 -19.29 -4.92
N ALA A 44 10.14 -19.30 -6.09
CA ALA A 44 10.80 -19.68 -7.34
C ALA A 44 11.86 -18.67 -7.76
N GLU A 45 11.55 -17.37 -7.68
CA GLU A 45 12.48 -16.31 -8.09
C GLU A 45 13.68 -16.22 -7.14
N VAL A 46 13.47 -16.35 -5.83
CA VAL A 46 14.56 -16.35 -4.84
C VAL A 46 15.49 -17.55 -5.05
N ARG A 47 14.95 -18.73 -5.41
CA ARG A 47 15.76 -19.89 -5.81
C ARG A 47 16.51 -19.66 -7.12
N ARG A 48 15.90 -18.98 -8.10
CA ARG A 48 16.54 -18.60 -9.37
C ARG A 48 17.73 -17.67 -9.13
N LEU A 49 17.65 -16.80 -8.13
CA LEU A 49 18.75 -15.96 -7.66
C LEU A 49 19.83 -16.73 -6.87
N GLY A 50 19.70 -18.06 -6.73
CA GLY A 50 20.66 -18.91 -6.03
C GLY A 50 20.54 -18.88 -4.50
N LEU A 51 19.46 -18.31 -3.97
CA LEU A 51 19.20 -18.21 -2.53
C LEU A 51 18.21 -19.28 -2.08
N THR A 52 18.45 -19.88 -0.91
CA THR A 52 17.54 -20.86 -0.32
C THR A 52 16.47 -20.14 0.49
N VAL A 53 15.20 -20.30 0.13
CA VAL A 53 14.09 -19.64 0.83
C VAL A 53 13.83 -20.31 2.18
N ILE A 54 13.93 -19.56 3.27
CA ILE A 54 13.60 -20.02 4.63
C ILE A 54 12.13 -19.74 4.93
N ARG A 55 11.69 -18.50 4.65
CA ARG A 55 10.34 -18.04 4.99
C ARG A 55 9.88 -17.00 3.98
N VAL A 56 8.61 -17.08 3.58
CA VAL A 56 7.96 -15.99 2.83
C VAL A 56 6.69 -15.64 3.59
N LYS A 57 6.47 -14.34 3.79
CA LYS A 57 5.24 -13.81 4.35
C LYS A 57 4.71 -12.73 3.43
N LYS A 58 3.39 -12.65 3.28
CA LYS A 58 2.76 -11.44 2.73
C LYS A 58 3.19 -10.28 3.62
N LYS A 59 3.69 -9.20 3.03
CA LYS A 59 3.97 -7.98 3.81
C LYS A 59 2.64 -7.60 4.46
N PRO A 60 2.53 -7.60 5.79
CA PRO A 60 1.29 -7.17 6.41
C PRO A 60 1.04 -5.76 5.91
N LYS A 61 -0.14 -5.50 5.36
CA LYS A 61 -0.60 -4.13 5.13
C LYS A 61 -0.42 -3.44 6.48
N PRO A 62 0.42 -2.40 6.58
CA PRO A 62 0.59 -1.75 7.87
C PRO A 62 -0.81 -1.30 8.30
N LEU A 63 -1.31 -1.81 9.44
CA LEU A 63 -2.60 -1.34 9.97
C LEU A 63 -2.56 0.17 10.25
N PHE A 64 -1.34 0.71 10.38
CA PHE A 64 -1.01 2.13 10.49
C PHE A 64 -0.38 2.70 9.21
N ALA A 65 -0.72 2.15 8.03
CA ALA A 65 -0.31 2.76 6.77
C ALA A 65 -1.15 4.02 6.56
N ASN A 66 -0.60 5.15 6.97
CA ASN A 66 -0.93 6.47 6.45
C ASN A 66 -2.42 6.83 6.54
N THR A 67 -2.97 6.86 7.76
CA THR A 67 -4.03 7.85 8.02
C THR A 67 -3.32 9.19 7.96
N GLY A 68 -3.44 9.85 6.82
CA GLY A 68 -2.72 11.07 6.49
C GLY A 68 -2.45 11.97 7.69
N THR A 69 -1.18 12.18 8.02
CA THR A 69 -0.80 13.07 9.12
C THR A 69 -1.27 14.48 8.79
N ILE A 70 -2.26 14.97 9.54
CA ILE A 70 -2.72 16.36 9.45
C ILE A 70 -1.59 17.25 9.94
N ASN A 71 -1.00 18.05 9.04
CA ASN A 71 0.04 18.98 9.43
C ASN A 71 -0.57 20.29 9.92
N ALA A 72 0.16 21.03 10.77
CA ALA A 72 -0.26 22.36 11.22
C ALA A 72 -0.52 23.33 10.05
N LYS A 73 0.21 23.14 8.94
CA LYS A 73 0.00 23.90 7.69
C LYS A 73 -1.41 23.67 7.13
N ASP A 74 -1.90 22.43 7.13
CA ASP A 74 -3.20 22.07 6.59
C ASP A 74 -4.32 22.71 7.43
N ILE A 75 -4.16 22.73 8.75
CA ILE A 75 -5.07 23.40 9.69
C ILE A 75 -5.11 24.91 9.42
N SER A 76 -3.95 25.54 9.21
CA SER A 76 -3.89 26.99 8.96
C SER A 76 -4.54 27.41 7.63
N VAL A 77 -4.38 26.59 6.59
CA VAL A 77 -4.99 26.83 5.28
C VAL A 77 -6.50 26.65 5.36
N PHE A 78 -6.96 25.58 6.02
CA PHE A 78 -8.38 25.34 6.30
C PHE A 78 -9.01 26.52 7.03
N ALA A 79 -8.40 26.97 8.14
CA ALA A 79 -8.93 28.05 8.97
C ALA A 79 -9.03 29.38 8.19
N ARG A 80 -8.04 29.68 7.34
CA ARG A 80 -8.06 30.89 6.51
C ARG A 80 -9.16 30.84 5.44
N GLN A 81 -9.32 29.69 4.77
CA GLN A 81 -10.36 29.51 3.76
C GLN A 81 -11.76 29.63 4.36
N LEU A 82 -11.97 29.03 5.53
CA LEU A 82 -13.22 29.16 6.28
C LEU A 82 -13.49 30.60 6.69
N ALA A 83 -12.50 31.31 7.23
CA ALA A 83 -12.65 32.71 7.65
C ALA A 83 -13.05 33.64 6.49
N THR A 84 -12.46 33.46 5.31
CA THR A 84 -12.82 34.24 4.12
C THR A 84 -14.27 33.99 3.69
N MET A 85 -14.70 32.73 3.66
CA MET A 85 -16.08 32.38 3.27
C MET A 85 -17.11 32.88 4.30
N MET A 86 -16.79 32.78 5.59
CA MET A 86 -17.61 33.35 6.66
C MET A 86 -17.71 34.88 6.54
N THR A 87 -16.61 35.56 6.21
CA THR A 87 -16.58 37.01 6.02
C THR A 87 -17.39 37.43 4.78
N ALA A 88 -17.41 36.59 3.74
CA ALA A 88 -18.22 36.80 2.54
C ALA A 88 -19.71 36.43 2.73
N GLY A 89 -20.12 36.00 3.92
CA GLY A 89 -21.51 35.67 4.23
C GLY A 89 -22.00 34.35 3.65
N LEU A 90 -21.09 33.45 3.24
CA LEU A 90 -21.48 32.12 2.77
C LEU A 90 -22.04 31.29 3.94
N PRO A 91 -23.13 30.53 3.70
CA PRO A 91 -23.63 29.57 4.68
C PRO A 91 -22.54 28.57 5.07
N ILE A 92 -22.38 28.33 6.38
CA ILE A 92 -21.32 27.47 6.93
C ILE A 92 -21.36 26.05 6.31
N VAL A 93 -22.55 25.52 6.07
CA VAL A 93 -22.71 24.19 5.44
C VAL A 93 -22.11 24.16 4.04
N GLN A 94 -22.38 25.20 3.22
CA GLN A 94 -21.81 25.31 1.87
C GLN A 94 -20.30 25.54 1.90
N ALA A 95 -19.82 26.36 2.83
CA ALA A 95 -18.38 26.59 2.98
C ALA A 95 -17.63 25.29 3.33
N LEU A 96 -18.20 24.46 4.21
CA LEU A 96 -17.63 23.16 4.58
C LEU A 96 -17.63 22.19 3.39
N ASP A 97 -18.69 22.14 2.59
CA ASP A 97 -18.75 21.30 1.39
C ASP A 97 -17.70 21.72 0.35
N ILE A 98 -17.51 23.03 0.13
CA ILE A 98 -16.50 23.55 -0.81
C ILE A 98 -15.08 23.22 -0.32
N ILE A 99 -14.82 23.38 0.99
CA ILE A 99 -13.52 23.08 1.57
C ILE A 99 -13.23 21.57 1.53
N ALA A 100 -14.23 20.71 1.77
CA ALA A 100 -14.09 19.26 1.65
C ALA A 100 -13.74 18.83 0.22
N GLN A 101 -14.39 19.42 -0.80
CA GLN A 101 -14.08 19.16 -2.21
C GLN A 101 -12.69 19.68 -2.61
N SER A 102 -12.27 20.82 -2.04
CA SER A 102 -10.94 21.42 -2.27
C SER A 102 -9.82 20.60 -1.62
N ALA A 103 -10.10 20.01 -0.44
CA ALA A 103 -9.17 19.13 0.28
C ALA A 103 -8.91 17.80 -0.45
N GLU A 104 -9.74 17.42 -1.43
CA GLU A 104 -9.67 16.14 -2.14
C GLU A 104 -8.60 16.09 -3.25
N LYS A 105 -8.04 17.25 -3.67
CA LYS A 105 -7.07 17.33 -4.77
C LYS A 105 -5.60 17.28 -4.36
N VAL A 106 -5.32 17.06 -3.07
CA VAL A 106 -3.99 16.71 -2.57
C VAL A 106 -4.13 15.36 -1.90
N ALA A 107 -4.03 14.30 -2.70
CA ALA A 107 -3.43 13.10 -2.17
C ALA A 107 -2.16 13.57 -1.44
N MET A 108 -2.13 13.34 -0.14
CA MET A 108 -0.88 13.15 0.57
C MET A 108 -0.13 12.03 -0.16
N GLN A 109 0.72 12.44 -1.09
CA GLN A 109 1.80 11.67 -1.71
C GLN A 109 3.11 12.31 -1.29
#